data_AF-A0AA47MIX8-F1
#
_entry.id   AF-A0AA47MIX8-F1
#
_cell.length_a   1.000
_cell.length_b   1.000
_cell.length_c   1.000
_cell.angle_alpha   90.00
_cell.angle_beta   90.00
_cell.angle_gamma   90.00
#
_symmetry.space_group_name_H-M   'P 1'
#
loop_
_entity.id
_entity.type
_entity.pdbx_description
1 polymer ?
#
loop_
_entity_poly.entity_id
_entity_poly.type
_entity_poly.pdbx_seq_one_letter_code
_entity_poly.pdbx_strand_id
1 'polypeptide(L)'
;MVVVAFTAPGDLRVVLEELTRHPSPPRQWIGSEAWVTDPDVLRFRLCAGTIGFAIPKSIIPGFREYVMDLSPAKVAASHVLSEFWEGAFNCLLEKQAGSSDRVCDGTEDIQKLQNPYTDTSQLRITNMVYKAVYAIAHAIHNLVCKKINSTIHCDQFMKIQPLQVHDQLKRVNFSRNGYHVSFDANGDPVAFYELINWQKNPNGGQEFVTVGLYDESLPPGQKCLCPYAVTAVHLEHVKYSRRENQFAAMTVYHVLKER
;
A
#
# COMPACT_ATOMS: atom_id res chain seq x y z
N MET A 1 8.25 21.82 -15.90
CA MET A 1 6.87 21.91 -15.37
C MET A 1 6.73 20.93 -14.23
N VAL A 2 6.06 21.32 -13.13
CA VAL A 2 5.71 20.43 -12.02
C VAL A 2 4.23 20.07 -12.16
N VAL A 3 3.89 18.79 -12.02
CA VAL A 3 2.50 18.30 -12.07
C VAL A 3 2.20 17.56 -10.79
N VAL A 4 1.16 18.00 -10.09
CA VAL A 4 0.61 17.29 -8.92
C VAL A 4 -0.58 16.47 -9.39
N ALA A 5 -0.52 15.15 -9.23
CA ALA A 5 -1.55 14.23 -9.70
C ALA A 5 -2.18 13.48 -8.52
N PHE A 6 -3.40 13.86 -8.17
CA PHE A 6 -4.28 13.16 -7.24
C PHE A 6 -5.34 12.42 -8.03
N THR A 7 -5.09 11.14 -8.27
CA THR A 7 -5.92 10.33 -9.18
C THR A 7 -5.76 8.86 -8.85
N ALA A 8 -6.73 8.04 -9.27
CA ALA A 8 -6.57 6.60 -9.21
C ALA A 8 -5.49 6.13 -10.20
N PRO A 9 -4.81 4.98 -9.95
CA PRO A 9 -3.79 4.45 -10.85
C PRO A 9 -4.30 4.18 -12.26
N GLY A 10 -5.53 3.68 -12.39
CA GLY A 10 -6.15 3.38 -13.68
C GLY A 10 -6.30 4.60 -14.57
N ASP A 11 -6.78 5.72 -14.02
CA ASP A 11 -6.96 6.97 -14.74
C ASP A 11 -5.60 7.58 -15.14
N LEU A 12 -4.62 7.54 -14.22
CA LEU A 12 -3.27 8.01 -14.52
C LEU A 12 -2.64 7.20 -15.64
N ARG A 13 -2.82 5.88 -15.63
CA ARG A 13 -2.28 4.98 -16.65
C ARG A 13 -2.73 5.40 -18.05
N VAL A 14 -4.01 5.73 -18.25
CA VAL A 14 -4.52 6.21 -19.55
C VAL A 14 -3.78 7.48 -20.00
N VAL A 15 -3.57 8.43 -19.09
CA VAL A 15 -2.83 9.67 -19.40
C VAL A 15 -1.36 9.35 -19.75
N LEU A 16 -0.70 8.48 -18.99
CA LEU A 16 0.70 8.14 -19.22
C LEU A 16 0.91 7.36 -20.53
N GLU A 17 -0.05 6.51 -20.92
CA GLU A 17 -0.05 5.82 -22.21
C GLU A 17 -0.09 6.82 -23.37
N GLU A 18 -0.98 7.83 -23.30
CA GLU A 18 -1.06 8.89 -24.31
C GLU A 18 0.20 9.76 -24.35
N LEU A 19 0.75 10.12 -23.18
CA LEU A 19 2.01 10.87 -23.10
C LEU A 19 3.21 10.07 -23.61
N THR A 20 3.13 8.74 -23.60
CA THR A 20 4.16 7.86 -24.18
C THR A 20 4.05 7.82 -25.70
N ARG A 21 2.83 7.83 -26.24
CA ARG A 21 2.57 7.89 -27.70
C ARG A 21 2.98 9.22 -28.31
N HIS A 22 2.76 10.31 -27.58
CA HIS A 22 3.03 11.67 -28.03
C HIS A 22 4.13 12.30 -27.17
N PRO A 23 5.41 12.26 -27.61
CA PRO A 23 6.53 12.78 -26.86
C PRO A 23 6.28 14.24 -26.47
N SER A 24 6.38 14.52 -25.17
CA SER A 24 6.13 15.83 -24.60
C SER A 24 7.26 16.21 -23.63
N PRO A 25 7.42 17.50 -23.31
CA PRO A 25 8.51 17.95 -22.45
C PRO A 25 8.54 17.22 -21.10
N PRO A 26 9.74 17.00 -20.51
CA PRO A 26 9.86 16.33 -19.22
C PRO A 26 9.14 17.10 -18.11
N ARG A 27 8.59 16.33 -17.15
CA ARG A 27 7.78 16.85 -16.04
C ARG A 27 8.31 16.29 -14.73
N GLN A 28 8.32 17.13 -13.70
CA GLN A 28 8.46 16.65 -12.33
C GLN A 28 7.07 16.27 -11.84
N TRP A 29 6.88 14.99 -11.50
CA TRP A 29 5.62 14.51 -10.97
C TRP A 29 5.65 14.53 -9.44
N ILE A 30 4.52 14.94 -8.86
CA ILE A 30 4.21 14.77 -7.44
C ILE A 30 2.98 13.87 -7.36
N GLY A 31 3.17 12.67 -6.84
CA GLY A 31 2.15 11.62 -6.82
C GLY A 31 1.43 11.49 -5.49
N SER A 32 0.13 11.21 -5.58
CA SER A 32 -0.68 10.79 -4.43
C SER A 32 -0.38 9.35 -4.03
N GLU A 33 -0.66 9.03 -2.77
CA GLU A 33 -0.52 7.69 -2.18
C GLU A 33 -1.12 6.58 -3.06
N ALA A 34 -2.26 6.85 -3.69
CA ALA A 34 -2.98 5.89 -4.51
C ALA A 34 -2.15 5.24 -5.64
N TRP A 35 -1.20 5.97 -6.26
CA TRP A 35 -0.48 5.48 -7.45
C TRP A 35 1.03 5.54 -7.33
N VAL A 36 1.58 6.30 -6.38
CA VAL A 36 3.02 6.56 -6.30
C VAL A 36 3.85 5.29 -6.02
N THR A 37 3.23 4.25 -5.45
CA THR A 37 3.85 2.91 -5.26
C THR A 37 3.23 1.82 -6.14
N ASP A 38 2.48 2.18 -7.18
CA ASP A 38 1.84 1.21 -8.05
C ASP A 38 2.86 0.62 -9.06
N PRO A 39 3.11 -0.69 -9.05
CA PRO A 39 4.05 -1.34 -9.97
C PRO A 39 3.69 -1.18 -11.45
N ASP A 40 2.40 -1.10 -11.79
CA ASP A 40 1.93 -0.91 -13.17
C ASP A 40 2.22 0.51 -13.67
N VAL A 41 2.38 1.48 -12.78
CA VAL A 41 2.76 2.85 -13.14
C VAL A 41 4.29 2.98 -13.20
N LEU A 42 5.01 2.19 -12.41
CA LEU A 42 6.48 2.18 -12.35
C LEU A 42 7.15 1.82 -13.69
N ARG A 43 6.44 1.18 -14.63
CA ARG A 43 6.96 0.90 -15.99
C ARG A 43 7.11 2.14 -16.87
N PHE A 44 6.41 3.23 -16.57
CA PHE A 44 6.45 4.46 -17.39
C PHE A 44 7.70 5.28 -17.06
N ARG A 45 8.67 5.28 -17.98
CA ARG A 45 9.95 6.01 -17.82
C ARG A 45 9.79 7.53 -17.72
N LEU A 46 8.69 8.08 -18.23
CA LEU A 46 8.39 9.52 -18.18
C LEU A 46 8.04 10.02 -16.76
N CYS A 47 7.89 9.09 -15.81
CA CYS A 47 7.68 9.33 -14.39
C CYS A 47 8.98 9.21 -13.57
N ALA A 48 10.15 9.07 -14.21
CA ALA A 48 11.42 9.02 -13.51
C ALA A 48 11.64 10.27 -12.64
N GLY A 49 12.07 10.07 -11.40
CA GLY A 49 12.23 11.15 -10.44
C GLY A 49 10.93 11.60 -9.77
N THR A 50 9.78 10.94 -9.98
CA THR A 50 8.54 11.21 -9.23
C THR A 50 8.81 11.24 -7.73
N ILE A 51 8.17 12.17 -7.03
CA ILE A 51 8.17 12.24 -5.57
C ILE A 51 6.73 12.06 -5.09
N GLY A 52 6.51 11.37 -3.99
CA GLY A 52 5.18 11.30 -3.38
C GLY A 52 5.19 10.64 -2.01
N PHE A 53 4.02 10.59 -1.39
CA PHE A 53 3.86 10.01 -0.06
C PHE A 53 3.23 8.63 -0.17
N ALA A 54 3.86 7.64 0.45
CA ALA A 54 3.41 6.26 0.45
C ALA A 54 3.13 5.78 1.87
N ILE A 55 2.14 4.90 2.02
CA ILE A 55 1.94 4.17 3.28
C ILE A 55 3.20 3.35 3.58
N PRO A 56 3.72 3.35 4.82
CA PRO A 56 4.92 2.59 5.16
C PRO A 56 4.82 1.11 4.84
N LYS A 57 5.90 0.55 4.30
CA LYS A 57 6.01 -0.88 4.00
C LYS A 57 6.13 -1.68 5.30
N SER A 58 5.37 -2.76 5.44
CA SER A 58 5.52 -3.67 6.58
C SER A 58 6.06 -5.02 6.18
N ILE A 59 6.80 -5.63 7.10
CA ILE A 59 7.06 -7.07 7.06
C ILE A 59 5.93 -7.75 7.82
N ILE A 60 5.26 -8.71 7.19
CA ILE A 60 4.24 -9.54 7.84
C ILE A 60 4.78 -10.98 7.82
N PRO A 61 5.36 -11.46 8.93
CA PRO A 61 5.92 -12.81 8.99
C PRO A 61 4.88 -13.88 8.65
N GLY A 62 5.25 -14.85 7.81
CA GLY A 62 4.34 -15.93 7.38
C GLY A 62 3.38 -15.54 6.25
N PHE A 63 3.30 -14.27 5.85
CA PHE A 63 2.32 -13.84 4.84
C PHE A 63 2.63 -14.41 3.46
N ARG A 64 3.91 -14.44 3.07
CA ARG A 64 4.32 -15.03 1.78
C ARG A 64 3.97 -16.51 1.73
N GLU A 65 4.31 -17.24 2.77
CA GLU A 65 4.02 -18.67 2.89
C GLU A 65 2.51 -18.92 2.81
N TYR A 66 1.71 -18.08 3.48
CA TYR A 66 0.25 -18.16 3.45
C TYR A 66 -0.34 -17.92 2.05
N VAL A 67 0.04 -16.84 1.35
CA VAL A 67 -0.53 -16.54 0.02
C VAL A 67 -0.10 -17.55 -1.04
N MET A 68 1.05 -18.21 -0.84
CA MET A 68 1.57 -19.24 -1.73
C MET A 68 1.01 -20.64 -1.43
N ASP A 69 0.43 -20.86 -0.25
CA ASP A 69 -0.17 -22.14 0.16
C ASP A 69 -1.59 -22.28 -0.42
N LEU A 70 -1.63 -22.45 -1.75
CA LEU A 70 -2.86 -22.67 -2.52
C LEU A 70 -2.88 -24.11 -3.06
N SER A 71 -3.55 -25.00 -2.35
CA SER A 71 -3.89 -26.32 -2.87
C SER A 71 -5.06 -26.23 -3.86
N PRO A 72 -5.20 -27.18 -4.81
CA PRO A 72 -6.33 -27.21 -5.73
C PRO A 72 -7.69 -27.14 -5.03
N ALA A 73 -7.82 -27.77 -3.85
CA ALA A 73 -9.03 -27.70 -3.05
C ALA A 73 -9.33 -26.29 -2.51
N LYS A 74 -8.31 -25.54 -2.07
CA LYS A 74 -8.47 -24.15 -1.62
C LYS A 74 -8.84 -23.23 -2.77
N VAL A 75 -8.22 -23.44 -3.94
CA VAL A 75 -8.52 -22.71 -5.17
C VAL A 75 -9.98 -22.93 -5.56
N ALA A 76 -10.41 -24.19 -5.68
CA ALA A 76 -11.79 -24.54 -6.05
C ALA A 76 -12.85 -24.07 -5.04
N ALA A 77 -12.47 -23.88 -3.77
CA ALA A 77 -13.39 -23.41 -2.73
C ALA A 77 -13.72 -21.90 -2.80
N SER A 78 -12.99 -21.12 -3.61
CA SER A 78 -13.18 -19.68 -3.72
C SER A 78 -13.19 -19.24 -5.18
N HIS A 79 -14.32 -18.67 -5.63
CA HIS A 79 -14.47 -18.14 -6.98
C HIS A 79 -13.32 -17.18 -7.38
N VAL A 80 -12.89 -16.32 -6.45
CA VAL A 80 -11.80 -15.37 -6.69
C VAL A 80 -10.46 -16.08 -6.89
N LEU A 81 -10.20 -17.15 -6.15
CA LEU A 81 -8.97 -17.93 -6.30
C LEU A 81 -9.01 -18.77 -7.58
N SER A 82 -10.18 -19.30 -7.96
CA SER A 82 -10.38 -19.98 -9.24
C SER A 82 -10.05 -19.06 -10.41
N GLU A 83 -10.65 -17.87 -10.46
CA GLU A 83 -10.39 -16.89 -11.52
C GLU A 83 -8.92 -16.46 -11.57
N PHE A 84 -8.32 -16.23 -10.40
CA PHE A 84 -6.88 -15.95 -10.30
C PHE A 84 -6.04 -17.09 -10.88
N TRP A 85 -6.32 -18.35 -10.51
CA TRP A 85 -5.53 -19.50 -10.92
C TRP A 85 -5.62 -19.73 -12.43
N GLU A 86 -6.83 -19.67 -12.97
CA GLU A 86 -7.10 -19.81 -14.40
C GLU A 86 -6.40 -18.71 -15.21
N GLY A 87 -6.50 -17.45 -14.75
CA GLY A 87 -5.83 -16.32 -15.39
C GLY A 87 -4.31 -16.37 -15.27
N ALA A 88 -3.78 -16.79 -14.12
CA ALA A 88 -2.33 -16.82 -13.88
C ALA A 88 -1.61 -17.93 -14.67
N PHE A 89 -2.26 -19.09 -14.85
CA PHE A 89 -1.70 -20.25 -15.55
C PHE A 89 -2.27 -20.48 -16.94
N ASN A 90 -3.15 -19.57 -17.40
CA ASN A 90 -3.83 -19.61 -18.69
C ASN A 90 -4.43 -21.00 -18.97
N CYS A 91 -5.22 -21.48 -18.02
CA CYS A 91 -5.90 -22.77 -18.07
C CYS A 91 -7.29 -22.68 -17.45
N LEU A 92 -8.13 -23.70 -17.67
CA LEU A 92 -9.44 -23.83 -17.04
C LEU A 92 -9.42 -24.94 -15.99
N LEU A 93 -9.98 -24.68 -14.81
CA LEU A 93 -10.13 -25.70 -13.77
C LEU A 93 -11.15 -26.75 -14.17
N GLU A 94 -12.19 -26.35 -14.90
CA GLU A 94 -13.20 -27.24 -15.46
C GLU A 94 -13.27 -27.11 -16.98
N LYS A 95 -13.33 -28.26 -17.66
CA LYS A 95 -13.39 -28.30 -19.12
C LYS A 95 -14.77 -27.88 -19.61
N GLN A 96 -14.86 -26.72 -20.25
CA GLN A 96 -16.07 -26.30 -20.95
C GLN A 96 -16.26 -27.08 -22.25
N ALA A 97 -17.48 -27.55 -22.51
CA ALA A 97 -17.80 -28.31 -23.71
C ALA A 97 -17.56 -27.47 -24.98
N GLY A 98 -16.60 -27.89 -25.81
CA GLY A 98 -16.25 -27.20 -27.05
C GLY A 98 -15.10 -26.18 -26.93
N SER A 99 -14.52 -25.97 -25.75
CA SER A 99 -13.30 -25.15 -25.61
C SER A 99 -12.05 -25.97 -25.95
N SER A 100 -11.11 -25.33 -26.66
CA SER A 100 -9.76 -25.84 -26.91
C SER A 100 -8.75 -25.48 -25.80
N ASP A 101 -9.20 -24.79 -24.75
CA ASP A 101 -8.32 -24.28 -23.70
C ASP A 101 -7.71 -25.42 -22.88
N ARG A 102 -6.48 -25.19 -22.42
CA ARG A 102 -5.75 -26.12 -21.55
C ARG A 102 -6.50 -26.28 -20.24
N VAL A 103 -6.67 -27.52 -19.78
CA VAL A 103 -7.19 -27.79 -18.45
C VAL A 103 -6.05 -27.72 -17.44
N CYS A 104 -6.28 -27.10 -16.28
CA CYS A 104 -5.31 -27.08 -15.19
C CYS A 104 -5.20 -28.51 -14.63
N ASP A 105 -3.99 -29.05 -14.58
CA ASP A 105 -3.75 -30.46 -14.18
C ASP A 105 -3.20 -30.60 -12.76
N GLY A 106 -2.99 -29.48 -12.06
CA GLY A 106 -2.44 -29.42 -10.71
C GLY A 106 -0.93 -29.46 -10.65
N THR A 107 -0.23 -29.48 -11.81
CA THR A 107 1.24 -29.36 -11.88
C THR A 107 1.71 -27.90 -11.88
N GLU A 108 0.77 -26.95 -11.94
CA GLU A 108 1.03 -25.52 -11.85
C GLU A 108 1.78 -25.16 -10.56
N ASP A 109 2.83 -24.34 -10.69
CA ASP A 109 3.69 -23.95 -9.58
C ASP A 109 3.64 -22.44 -9.34
N ILE A 110 2.89 -22.04 -8.31
CA ILE A 110 2.71 -20.64 -7.93
C ILE A 110 4.01 -19.98 -7.50
N GLN A 111 5.01 -20.73 -7.04
CA GLN A 111 6.30 -20.16 -6.63
C GLN A 111 7.07 -19.58 -7.81
N LYS A 112 6.79 -20.05 -9.03
CA LYS A 112 7.41 -19.57 -10.27
C LYS A 112 6.71 -18.34 -10.85
N LEU A 113 5.52 -17.99 -10.36
CA LEU A 113 4.79 -16.83 -10.84
C LEU A 113 5.41 -15.54 -10.32
N GLN A 114 5.66 -14.60 -11.24
CA GLN A 114 6.06 -13.23 -10.94
C GLN A 114 4.91 -12.30 -11.31
N ASN A 115 4.04 -12.01 -10.36
CA ASN A 115 2.90 -11.12 -10.54
C ASN A 115 2.62 -10.33 -9.24
N PRO A 116 1.70 -9.33 -9.27
CA PRO A 116 1.39 -8.54 -8.08
C PRO A 116 0.82 -9.34 -6.90
N TYR A 117 0.28 -10.53 -7.12
CA TYR A 117 -0.21 -11.41 -6.05
C TYR A 117 0.94 -12.10 -5.30
N THR A 118 1.95 -12.59 -6.04
CA THR A 118 3.10 -13.30 -5.47
C THR A 118 4.21 -12.36 -4.98
N ASP A 119 4.16 -11.08 -5.37
CA ASP A 119 5.10 -10.06 -4.91
C ASP A 119 4.73 -9.53 -3.52
N THR A 120 5.54 -9.92 -2.53
CA THR A 120 5.40 -9.48 -1.13
C THR A 120 6.44 -8.43 -0.75
N SER A 121 7.09 -7.78 -1.70
CA SER A 121 8.15 -6.79 -1.44
C SER A 121 7.63 -5.42 -1.02
N GLN A 122 6.40 -5.07 -1.40
CA GLN A 122 5.76 -3.76 -1.15
C GLN A 122 4.43 -3.91 -0.38
N LEU A 123 4.41 -4.63 0.74
CA LEU A 123 3.21 -4.78 1.58
C LEU A 123 2.85 -3.46 2.28
N ARG A 124 2.16 -2.56 1.57
CA ARG A 124 1.73 -1.22 2.04
C ARG A 124 0.23 -1.20 2.30
N ILE A 125 -0.60 -1.42 1.27
CA ILE A 125 -2.06 -1.56 1.44
C ILE A 125 -2.40 -2.80 2.29
N THR A 126 -1.72 -3.92 2.03
CA THR A 126 -1.83 -5.14 2.84
C THR A 126 -1.52 -4.89 4.31
N ASN A 127 -0.57 -4.00 4.61
CA ASN A 127 -0.29 -3.58 5.99
C ASN A 127 -1.50 -2.87 6.62
N MET A 128 -2.19 -1.99 5.89
CA MET A 128 -3.40 -1.35 6.43
C MET A 128 -4.52 -2.35 6.71
N VAL A 129 -4.73 -3.32 5.82
CA VAL A 129 -5.71 -4.40 6.05
C VAL A 129 -5.32 -5.23 7.27
N TYR A 130 -4.05 -5.60 7.40
CA TYR A 130 -3.52 -6.32 8.56
C TYR A 130 -3.76 -5.54 9.86
N LYS A 131 -3.45 -4.23 9.88
CA LYS A 131 -3.70 -3.35 11.03
C LYS A 131 -5.17 -3.25 11.37
N ALA A 132 -6.06 -3.15 10.39
CA ALA A 132 -7.50 -3.06 10.60
C ALA A 132 -8.05 -4.32 11.27
N VAL A 133 -7.64 -5.51 10.80
CA VAL A 133 -8.04 -6.79 11.41
C VAL A 133 -7.53 -6.89 12.85
N TYR A 134 -6.28 -6.50 13.11
CA TYR A 134 -5.75 -6.46 14.47
C TYR A 134 -6.48 -5.46 15.37
N ALA A 135 -6.87 -4.29 14.86
CA ALA A 135 -7.64 -3.32 15.63
C ALA A 135 -8.99 -3.90 16.07
N ILE A 136 -9.70 -4.59 15.17
CA ILE A 136 -10.94 -5.28 15.50
C ILE A 136 -10.69 -6.41 16.50
N ALA A 137 -9.63 -7.21 16.32
CA ALA A 137 -9.27 -8.27 17.25
C ALA A 137 -8.96 -7.74 18.65
N HIS A 138 -8.22 -6.63 18.76
CA HIS A 138 -7.95 -5.94 20.02
C HIS A 138 -9.23 -5.38 20.65
N ALA A 139 -10.14 -4.81 19.86
CA ALA A 139 -11.42 -4.31 20.35
C ALA A 139 -12.29 -5.44 20.94
N ILE A 140 -12.37 -6.58 20.24
CA ILE A 140 -13.05 -7.79 20.73
C ILE A 140 -12.36 -8.32 21.99
N HIS A 141 -11.02 -8.42 21.98
CA HIS A 141 -10.25 -8.88 23.13
C HIS A 141 -10.53 -8.04 24.37
N ASN A 142 -10.59 -6.71 24.24
CA ASN A 142 -10.91 -5.81 25.36
C ASN A 142 -12.34 -5.97 25.89
N LEU A 143 -13.28 -6.47 25.09
CA LEU A 143 -14.63 -6.81 25.57
C LEU A 143 -14.62 -8.10 26.37
N VAL A 144 -14.05 -9.16 25.78
CA VAL A 144 -14.15 -10.53 26.33
C VAL A 144 -13.16 -10.77 27.45
N CYS A 145 -11.99 -10.14 27.40
CA CYS A 145 -10.92 -10.29 28.37
C CYS A 145 -10.78 -9.03 29.23
N LYS A 146 -11.07 -9.16 30.52
CA LYS A 146 -10.91 -8.09 31.51
C LYS A 146 -9.75 -8.39 32.43
N LYS A 147 -8.96 -7.36 32.75
CA LYS A 147 -7.89 -7.45 33.74
C LYS A 147 -8.45 -7.20 35.13
N ILE A 148 -8.44 -8.22 35.99
CA ILE A 148 -8.88 -8.15 37.39
C ILE A 148 -7.69 -8.56 38.26
N ASN A 149 -7.24 -7.67 39.15
CA ASN A 149 -6.11 -7.92 40.05
C ASN A 149 -4.84 -8.45 39.35
N SER A 150 -4.50 -7.85 38.20
CA SER A 150 -3.37 -8.27 37.34
C SER A 150 -3.51 -9.61 36.62
N THR A 151 -4.61 -10.33 36.82
CA THR A 151 -4.95 -11.55 36.09
C THR A 151 -5.92 -11.23 34.96
N ILE A 152 -5.72 -11.83 33.78
CA ILE A 152 -6.64 -11.69 32.66
C ILE A 152 -7.73 -12.76 32.79
N HIS A 153 -9.00 -12.35 32.78
CA HIS A 153 -10.14 -13.24 32.77
C HIS A 153 -10.93 -13.02 31.50
N CYS A 154 -11.08 -14.08 30.71
CA CYS A 154 -11.74 -14.04 29.41
C CYS A 154 -13.03 -14.86 29.43
N ASP A 155 -14.14 -14.25 29.04
CA ASP A 155 -15.41 -14.95 28.82
C ASP A 155 -15.61 -15.20 27.32
N GLN A 156 -15.34 -16.43 26.90
CA GLN A 156 -15.46 -16.87 25.50
C GLN A 156 -16.93 -16.98 25.03
N PHE A 157 -17.89 -17.04 25.96
CA PHE A 157 -19.31 -17.18 25.65
C PHE A 157 -20.06 -15.84 25.70
N MET A 158 -19.33 -14.74 25.95
CA MET A 158 -19.90 -13.40 25.97
C MET A 158 -20.52 -13.07 24.62
N LYS A 159 -21.80 -12.70 24.63
CA LYS A 159 -22.49 -12.18 23.44
C LYS A 159 -22.03 -10.75 23.19
N ILE A 160 -21.36 -10.53 22.07
CA ILE A 160 -20.84 -9.23 21.64
C ILE A 160 -21.82 -8.60 20.66
N GLN A 161 -22.15 -7.33 20.88
CA GLN A 161 -22.90 -6.51 19.92
C GLN A 161 -21.95 -5.62 19.11
N PRO A 162 -22.23 -5.35 17.81
CA PRO A 162 -21.38 -4.49 16.97
C PRO A 162 -21.08 -3.12 17.58
N LEU A 163 -22.06 -2.50 18.25
CA LEU A 163 -21.88 -1.19 18.89
C LEU A 163 -20.83 -1.24 20.02
N GLN A 164 -20.75 -2.35 20.75
CA GLN A 164 -19.75 -2.53 21.80
C GLN A 164 -18.34 -2.64 21.20
N VAL A 165 -18.21 -3.31 20.04
CA VAL A 165 -16.93 -3.39 19.31
C VAL A 165 -16.52 -2.01 18.83
N HIS A 166 -17.44 -1.24 18.26
CA HIS A 166 -17.20 0.14 17.86
C HIS A 166 -16.72 1.03 19.02
N ASP A 167 -17.34 0.92 20.20
CA ASP A 167 -16.93 1.69 21.36
C ASP A 167 -15.54 1.30 21.88
N GLN A 168 -15.14 0.03 21.72
CA GLN A 168 -13.78 -0.42 22.03
C GLN A 168 -12.78 -0.03 20.94
N LEU A 169 -13.16 -0.04 19.67
CA LEU A 169 -12.30 0.41 18.56
C LEU A 169 -11.81 1.84 18.79
N LYS A 170 -12.67 2.73 19.29
CA LYS A 170 -12.29 4.10 19.68
C LYS A 170 -11.21 4.19 20.76
N ARG A 171 -10.93 3.09 21.47
CA ARG A 171 -10.02 3.03 22.62
C ARG A 171 -8.81 2.13 22.37
N VAL A 172 -8.71 1.48 21.20
CA VAL A 172 -7.56 0.64 20.90
C VAL A 172 -6.30 1.49 20.81
N ASN A 173 -5.26 1.01 21.47
CA ASN A 173 -3.93 1.58 21.44
C ASN A 173 -2.96 0.42 21.58
N PHE A 174 -2.28 0.07 20.49
CA PHE A 174 -1.31 -1.01 20.47
C PHE A 174 -0.24 -0.75 19.41
N SER A 175 0.83 -1.54 19.48
CA SER A 175 1.88 -1.56 18.45
C SER A 175 2.09 -2.96 17.92
N ARG A 176 2.26 -3.10 16.60
CA ARG A 176 2.53 -4.37 15.92
C ARG A 176 3.48 -4.14 14.75
N ASN A 177 4.53 -4.96 14.65
CA ASN A 177 5.53 -4.89 13.58
C ASN A 177 6.13 -3.47 13.38
N GLY A 178 6.36 -2.74 14.48
CA GLY A 178 6.91 -1.38 14.43
C GLY A 178 5.87 -0.27 14.18
N TYR A 179 4.58 -0.61 14.05
CA TYR A 179 3.52 0.36 13.78
C TYR A 179 2.60 0.54 14.97
N HIS A 180 2.41 1.80 15.37
CA HIS A 180 1.36 2.19 16.31
C HIS A 180 -0.01 2.22 15.61
N VAL A 181 -1.04 1.78 16.33
CA VAL A 181 -2.44 1.79 15.88
C VAL A 181 -3.28 2.41 16.98
N SER A 182 -3.85 3.57 16.66
CA SER A 182 -4.82 4.30 17.47
C SER A 182 -5.65 5.17 16.54
N PHE A 183 -6.82 5.59 17.01
CA PHE A 183 -7.72 6.47 16.26
C PHE A 183 -7.94 7.78 17.01
N ASP A 184 -8.09 8.87 16.26
CA ASP A 184 -8.45 10.16 16.82
C ASP A 184 -9.96 10.29 17.09
N ALA A 185 -10.42 11.50 17.41
CA ALA A 185 -11.83 11.76 17.71
C ALA A 185 -12.78 11.52 16.51
N ASN A 186 -12.27 11.63 15.27
CA ASN A 186 -13.01 11.38 14.04
C ASN A 186 -12.98 9.90 13.63
N GLY A 187 -12.10 9.11 14.25
CA GLY A 187 -11.87 7.71 13.90
C GLY A 187 -10.73 7.52 12.90
N ASP A 188 -9.93 8.56 12.65
CA ASP A 188 -8.83 8.50 11.71
C ASP A 188 -7.57 7.94 12.39
N PRO A 189 -6.81 7.06 11.72
CA PRO A 189 -5.53 6.61 12.23
C PRO A 189 -4.51 7.76 12.23
N VAL A 190 -3.57 7.74 13.16
CA VAL A 190 -2.44 8.71 13.16
C VAL A 190 -1.70 8.62 11.83
N ALA A 191 -1.66 9.74 11.10
CA ALA A 191 -1.08 9.78 9.76
C ALA A 191 0.44 9.69 9.82
N PHE A 192 0.98 8.67 9.15
CA PHE A 192 2.41 8.43 9.04
C PHE A 192 2.71 7.90 7.64
N TYR A 193 3.59 8.58 6.90
CA TYR A 193 3.91 8.27 5.51
C TYR A 193 5.41 8.25 5.27
N GLU A 194 5.82 7.43 4.31
CA GLU A 194 7.15 7.50 3.71
C GLU A 194 7.12 8.49 2.54
N LEU A 195 8.06 9.42 2.50
CA LEU A 195 8.34 10.20 1.29
C LEU A 195 9.18 9.31 0.38
N ILE A 196 8.66 9.03 -0.81
CA ILE A 196 9.33 8.17 -1.79
C ILE A 196 9.77 8.94 -3.01
N ASN A 197 10.84 8.48 -3.64
CA ASN A 197 11.35 8.97 -4.90
C ASN A 197 11.62 7.82 -5.86
N TRP A 198 11.26 8.00 -7.13
CA TRP A 198 11.47 7.00 -8.18
C TRP A 198 12.87 7.13 -8.74
N GLN A 199 13.74 6.18 -8.38
CA GLN A 199 15.13 6.17 -8.79
C GLN A 199 15.39 5.09 -9.82
N LYS A 200 16.43 5.29 -10.63
CA LYS A 200 16.86 4.30 -11.62
C LYS A 200 17.70 3.25 -10.92
N ASN A 201 17.31 1.99 -11.02
CA ASN A 201 18.07 0.89 -10.48
C ASN A 201 19.24 0.51 -11.42
N PRO A 202 20.24 -0.26 -10.95
CA PRO A 202 21.38 -0.68 -11.77
C PRO A 202 21.02 -1.46 -13.04
N ASN A 203 19.86 -2.11 -13.05
CA ASN A 203 19.34 -2.89 -14.19
C ASN A 203 18.62 -2.00 -15.24
N GLY A 204 18.59 -0.68 -15.04
CA GLY A 204 17.96 0.26 -15.95
C GLY A 204 16.44 0.41 -15.81
N GLY A 205 15.85 -0.29 -14.84
CA GLY A 205 14.46 -0.11 -14.42
C GLY A 205 14.31 1.02 -13.40
N GLN A 206 13.08 1.20 -12.90
CA GLN A 206 12.77 2.15 -11.84
C GLN A 206 12.50 1.40 -10.53
N GLU A 207 12.77 2.03 -9.40
CA GLU A 207 12.48 1.50 -8.07
C GLU A 207 12.00 2.61 -7.11
N PHE A 208 11.21 2.21 -6.11
CA PHE A 208 10.73 3.11 -5.07
C PHE A 208 11.78 3.22 -3.96
N VAL A 209 12.37 4.40 -3.80
CA VAL A 209 13.34 4.67 -2.73
C VAL A 209 12.69 5.57 -1.70
N THR A 210 12.61 5.11 -0.45
CA THR A 210 12.21 5.95 0.67
C THR A 210 13.32 6.96 0.93
N VAL A 211 12.99 8.23 0.77
CA VAL A 211 13.92 9.36 0.92
C VAL A 211 13.59 10.24 2.11
N GLY A 212 12.45 10.06 2.79
CA GLY A 212 12.10 10.80 3.99
C GLY A 212 10.85 10.22 4.67
N LEU A 213 10.43 10.85 5.76
CA LEU A 213 9.24 10.43 6.53
C LEU A 213 8.35 11.63 6.84
N TYR A 214 7.06 11.38 6.92
CA TYR A 214 6.05 12.30 7.44
C TYR A 214 5.38 11.67 8.66
N ASP A 215 5.37 12.37 9.78
CA ASP A 215 4.78 11.92 11.04
C ASP A 215 3.89 13.02 11.63
N GLU A 216 2.57 12.82 11.58
CA GLU A 216 1.57 13.77 12.09
C GLU A 216 1.62 13.92 13.61
N SER A 217 2.18 12.95 14.33
CA SER A 217 2.28 13.00 15.80
C SER A 217 3.32 14.00 16.31
N LEU A 218 4.21 14.47 15.43
CA LEU A 218 5.25 15.44 15.77
C LEU A 218 4.72 16.89 15.78
N PRO A 219 5.39 17.81 16.52
CA PRO A 219 5.03 19.22 16.52
C PRO A 219 5.08 19.86 15.12
N PRO A 220 4.28 20.93 14.87
CA PRO A 220 4.37 21.70 13.64
C PRO A 220 5.81 22.11 13.30
N GLY A 221 6.21 21.94 12.05
CA GLY A 221 7.58 22.19 11.59
C GLY A 221 8.56 21.03 11.76
N GLN A 222 8.18 19.96 12.49
CA GLN A 222 8.99 18.73 12.65
C GLN A 222 8.34 17.49 12.00
N LYS A 223 7.12 17.64 11.48
CA LYS A 223 6.36 16.55 10.86
C LYS A 223 7.03 15.92 9.64
N CYS A 224 7.81 16.67 8.85
CA CYS A 224 8.57 16.12 7.71
C CYS A 224 10.03 15.91 8.11
N LEU A 225 10.43 14.65 8.30
CA LEU A 225 11.82 14.23 8.45
C LEU A 225 12.41 13.94 7.08
N CYS A 226 12.55 15.02 6.31
CA CYS A 226 12.82 14.97 4.89
C CYS A 226 14.22 15.58 4.63
N PRO A 227 15.25 14.78 4.27
CA PRO A 227 16.57 15.29 3.98
C PRO A 227 16.50 16.26 2.80
N TYR A 228 17.18 17.40 2.95
CA TYR A 228 17.22 18.49 1.96
C TYR A 228 17.80 18.10 0.59
N ALA A 229 18.31 16.87 0.44
CA ALA A 229 19.07 16.38 -0.69
C ALA A 229 18.32 15.31 -1.52
N VAL A 230 17.00 15.40 -1.66
CA VAL A 230 16.30 14.63 -2.70
C VAL A 230 16.59 15.27 -4.06
N THR A 231 17.83 15.14 -4.51
CA THR A 231 18.31 15.51 -5.85
C THR A 231 18.15 14.31 -6.78
N ALA A 232 16.93 14.07 -7.21
CA ALA A 232 16.65 13.25 -8.38
C ALA A 232 15.49 13.88 -9.16
N VAL A 233 15.64 15.17 -9.47
CA VAL A 233 14.87 15.79 -10.53
C VAL A 233 15.59 15.41 -11.82
N HIS A 234 14.90 14.78 -12.77
CA HIS A 234 15.39 14.46 -14.11
C HIS A 234 15.61 15.73 -14.98
N LEU A 235 16.05 16.81 -14.35
CA LEU A 235 16.43 18.07 -14.96
C LEU A 235 17.85 18.33 -14.49
N GLU A 236 18.85 17.87 -15.25
CA GLU A 236 20.27 18.19 -15.03
C GLU A 236 20.57 19.71 -15.02
N HIS A 237 19.56 20.57 -15.16
CA HIS A 237 19.69 22.02 -15.23
C HIS A 237 18.77 22.83 -14.31
N VAL A 238 17.96 22.24 -13.43
CA VAL A 238 17.08 23.02 -12.53
C VAL A 238 17.53 22.94 -11.08
N LYS A 239 18.30 23.95 -10.65
CA LYS A 239 18.49 24.30 -9.24
C LYS A 239 17.15 24.84 -8.72
N TYR A 240 16.36 24.02 -8.03
CA TYR A 240 15.21 24.53 -7.28
C TYR A 240 15.68 25.31 -6.05
N SER A 241 15.12 26.50 -5.86
CA SER A 241 15.43 27.40 -4.74
C SER A 241 14.83 26.88 -3.44
N ARG A 242 15.52 27.09 -2.31
CA ARG A 242 15.16 26.69 -0.93
C ARG A 242 13.69 26.89 -0.53
N ARG A 243 12.96 27.83 -1.16
CA ARG A 243 11.56 28.13 -0.84
C ARG A 243 10.57 27.18 -1.54
N GLU A 244 10.88 26.67 -2.72
CA GLU A 244 9.92 25.92 -3.56
C GLU A 244 9.68 24.48 -3.06
N ASN A 245 10.68 23.83 -2.46
CA ASN A 245 10.52 22.51 -1.84
C ASN A 245 9.59 22.54 -0.62
N GLN A 246 9.58 23.65 0.13
CA GLN A 246 8.62 23.88 1.21
C GLN A 246 7.20 24.04 0.67
N PHE A 247 7.03 24.71 -0.47
CA PHE A 247 5.73 24.86 -1.12
C PHE A 247 5.19 23.54 -1.67
N ALA A 248 6.01 22.68 -2.27
CA ALA A 248 5.56 21.38 -2.78
C ALA A 248 5.07 20.46 -1.64
N ALA A 249 5.82 20.38 -0.54
CA ALA A 249 5.40 19.63 0.65
C ALA A 249 4.18 20.26 1.34
N MET A 250 4.10 21.60 1.44
CA MET A 250 2.93 22.30 2.00
C MET A 250 1.68 22.21 1.11
N THR A 251 1.82 22.17 -0.22
CA THR A 251 0.68 22.05 -1.14
C THR A 251 0.06 20.67 -1.03
N VAL A 252 0.87 19.62 -0.93
CA VAL A 252 0.39 18.26 -0.65
C VAL A 252 -0.22 18.17 0.75
N TYR A 253 0.40 18.82 1.76
CA TYR A 253 -0.16 18.89 3.11
C TYR A 253 -1.52 19.61 3.17
N HIS A 254 -1.69 20.72 2.44
CA HIS A 254 -2.96 21.44 2.39
C HIS A 254 -4.06 20.63 1.70
N VAL A 255 -3.74 19.89 0.63
CA VAL A 255 -4.70 18.97 -0.02
C VAL A 255 -5.10 17.81 0.89
N LEU A 256 -4.21 17.34 1.77
CA LEU A 256 -4.53 16.28 2.74
C LEU A 256 -5.31 16.78 3.97
N LYS A 257 -5.25 18.08 4.28
CA LYS A 257 -5.94 18.68 5.44
C LYS A 257 -7.35 19.20 5.13
N GLU A 258 -7.70 19.36 3.85
CA GLU A 258 -9.03 19.82 3.40
C GLU A 258 -10.02 18.67 3.11
N ARG A 259 -9.76 17.47 3.65
CA ARG A 259 -10.74 16.39 3.76
C ARG A 259 -10.99 16.08 5.24
#